data_AF-A0AB38UMD9-F1
#
_entry.id   AF-A0AB38UMD9-F1
#
_cell.length_a   1.000
_cell.length_b   1.000
_cell.length_c   1.000
_cell.angle_alpha   90.00
_cell.angle_beta   90.00
_cell.angle_gamma   90.00
#
_symmetry.space_group_name_H-M   'P 1'
#
loop_
_entity.id
_entity.type
_entity.pdbx_description
1 polymer ?
#
loop_
_entity_poly.entity_id
_entity_poly.type
_entity_poly.pdbx_seq_one_letter_code
_entity_poly.pdbx_strand_id
1 'polypeptide(L)' 'MRDYRLIRSSRANGVCLATIGHPPINLLDMPLLTEIDRLLGKSPATTGCGC' A
#
# COMPACT_ATOMS: atom_id res chain seq x y z
N MET A 1 -0.81 -0.18 12.13
CA MET A 1 -0.47 0.84 11.11
C MET A 1 0.99 0.68 10.74
N ARG A 2 1.27 0.26 9.51
CA ARG A 2 2.64 0.22 8.97
C ARG A 2 3.00 1.64 8.50
N ASP A 3 4.21 2.08 8.82
CA ASP A 3 4.71 3.39 8.41
C ASP A 3 5.09 3.38 6.92
N TYR A 4 4.09 3.56 6.06
CA TYR A 4 4.28 3.83 4.64
C TYR A 4 4.49 5.33 4.44
N ARG A 5 5.52 5.70 3.67
CA ARG A 5 5.85 7.11 3.42
C ARG A 5 5.11 7.64 2.20
N LEU A 6 4.92 6.81 1.18
CA LEU A 6 4.32 7.19 -0.10
C LEU A 6 2.90 6.66 -0.25
N ILE A 7 2.53 5.62 0.50
CA ILE A 7 1.18 5.05 0.51
C ILE A 7 0.47 5.40 1.82
N ARG A 8 -0.78 5.83 1.73
CA ARG A 8 -1.67 5.97 2.88
C ARG A 8 -2.74 4.90 2.79
N SER A 9 -2.83 4.02 3.78
CA SER A 9 -3.81 2.95 3.80
C SER A 9 -4.87 3.16 4.87
N SER A 10 -6.12 2.85 4.55
CA SER A 10 -7.26 2.90 5.48
C SER A 10 -8.18 1.71 5.22
N ARG A 11 -8.85 1.24 6.26
CA ARG A 11 -9.80 0.13 6.17
C ARG A 11 -11.20 0.62 6.44
N ALA A 12 -12.11 0.36 5.50
CA ALA A 12 -13.52 0.68 5.63
C ALA A 12 -14.35 -0.48 5.05
N ASN A 13 -15.33 -0.97 5.81
CA ASN A 13 -16.30 -1.98 5.34
C ASN A 13 -15.65 -3.27 4.78
N GLY A 14 -14.55 -3.73 5.39
CA GLY A 14 -13.82 -4.92 4.92
C GLY A 14 -12.97 -4.69 3.67
N VAL A 15 -13.02 -3.49 3.08
CA VAL A 15 -12.16 -3.06 1.97
C VAL A 15 -10.98 -2.28 2.52
N CYS A 16 -9.80 -2.56 1.99
CA CYS A 16 -8.60 -1.78 2.23
C CYS A 16 -8.44 -0.79 1.07
N LEU A 17 -8.44 0.48 1.40
CA LEU A 17 -8.17 1.56 0.48
C LEU A 17 -6.71 2.00 0.68
N ALA A 18 -5.93 1.98 -0.38
CA ALA A 18 -4.56 2.49 -0.39
C ALA A 18 -4.48 3.66 -1.37
N THR A 19 -4.08 4.83 -0.88
CA THR A 19 -3.88 6.05 -1.65
C THR A 19 -2.40 6.30 -1.84
N ILE A 20 -1.97 6.45 -3.10
CA ILE A 20 -0.60 6.86 -3.42
C ILE A 20 -0.52 8.38 -3.30
N GLY A 21 0.36 8.86 -2.43
CA GLY A 21 0.65 10.26 -2.20
C GLY A 21 2.10 10.59 -2.53
N HIS A 22 2.50 10.43 -3.78
CA HIS A 22 3.85 10.68 -4.27
C HIS A 22 3.85 11.80 -5.34
N PRO A 23 3.67 13.07 -4.94
CA PRO A 23 3.69 14.18 -5.88
C PRO A 23 5.06 14.30 -6.60
N PRO A 24 5.09 14.86 -7.83
CA PRO A 24 4.00 15.59 -8.50
C PRO A 24 3.03 14.72 -9.30
N ILE A 25 3.46 13.55 -9.80
CA ILE A 25 2.68 12.75 -10.75
C ILE A 25 2.33 11.35 -10.25
N ASN A 26 2.62 11.03 -8.98
CA ASN A 26 2.55 9.66 -8.45
C ASN A 26 3.39 8.68 -9.27
N LEU A 27 4.64 9.09 -9.54
CA LEU A 27 5.58 8.28 -10.31
C LEU A 27 5.81 6.93 -9.63
N LEU A 28 5.66 5.84 -10.38
CA LEU A 28 5.94 4.48 -9.94
C LEU A 28 7.45 4.21 -9.98
N ASP A 29 8.16 4.80 -9.03
CA ASP A 29 9.59 4.61 -8.83
C ASP A 29 9.88 3.43 -7.88
N MET A 30 11.17 3.07 -7.75
CA MET A 30 11.58 1.93 -6.92
C MET A 30 11.15 2.05 -5.44
N PRO A 31 11.24 3.23 -4.79
CA PRO A 31 10.65 3.45 -3.48
C PRO A 31 9.16 3.11 -3.40
N LEU A 32 8.33 3.61 -4.33
CA LEU A 32 6.90 3.35 -4.32
C LEU A 32 6.59 1.88 -4.60
N LEU A 33 7.28 1.25 -5.57
CA LEU A 33 7.12 -0.16 -5.89
C LEU A 33 7.46 -1.07 -4.68
N THR A 34 8.48 -0.70 -3.91
CA THR A 34 8.84 -1.43 -2.68
C THR A 34 7.73 -1.35 -1.63
N GLU A 35 7.07 -0.19 -1.49
CA GLU A 35 5.92 -0.05 -0.58
C GLU A 35 4.70 -0.83 -1.08
N ILE A 36 4.45 -0.85 -2.39
CA ILE A 36 3.38 -1.64 -3.03
C ILE A 36 3.62 -3.14 -2.79
N ASP A 37 4.82 -3.66 -3.00
CA ASP A 37 5.14 -5.07 -2.74
C ASP A 37 4.95 -5.46 -1.27
N ARG A 38 5.29 -4.57 -0.35
CA ARG A 38 5.03 -4.76 1.10
C ARG A 38 3.54 -4.73 1.42
N LEU A 39 2.76 -3.90 0.73
CA LEU A 39 1.30 -3.80 0.89
C LEU A 39 0.58 -5.02 0.32
N LEU A 40 1.00 -5.49 -0.86
CA LEU A 40 0.45 -6.66 -1.52
C LEU A 40 0.92 -7.98 -0.89
N GLY A 41 1.94 -7.92 -0.03
CA GLY A 41 2.39 -9.03 0.80
C GLY A 41 2.59 -10.29 -0.04
N LYS A 42 3.67 -10.33 -0.83
CA LYS A 42 4.00 -11.49 -1.68
C LYS A 42 4.17 -12.76 -0.81
N SER A 43 3.05 -13.44 -0.57
CA SER A 43 2.89 -14.76 0.06
C SER A 43 1.50 -15.28 -0.34
N PRO A 44 1.38 -16.46 -0.98
CA PRO A 44 0.11 -17.01 -1.45
C PRO A 44 -0.65 -17.69 -0.31
N ALA A 45 -1.03 -16.93 0.71
CA ALA A 45 -2.04 -17.28 1.69
C ALA A 45 -1.99 -16.18 2.75
N THR A 46 -3.01 -15.33 2.79
CA THR A 46 -3.89 -15.13 3.94
C THR A 46 -4.71 -13.86 3.67
N THR A 47 -6.00 -14.04 3.78
CA THR A 47 -7.09 -13.06 3.74
C THR A 47 -6.71 -11.66 4.21
N GLY A 48 -6.90 -10.68 3.31
CA GLY A 48 -7.17 -9.30 3.67
C GLY A 48 -5.93 -8.44 3.85
N CYS A 49 -5.90 -7.33 3.12
CA CYS A 49 -4.95 -6.25 3.30
C CYS A 49 -4.79 -5.89 4.80
N GLY A 50 -3.55 -6.00 5.29
CA GLY A 50 -3.16 -5.73 6.68
C GLY A 50 -3.05 -4.24 7.00
N CYS A 51 -4.07 -3.46 6.65
CA CYS A 51 -4.27 -2.07 7.11
C CYS A 51 -4.50 -2.02 8.62
#